data_AF-A0A967LD06-F1
#
_entry.id   AF-A0A967LD06-F1
#
_cell.length_a   1.000
_cell.length_b   1.000
_cell.length_c   1.000
_cell.angle_alpha   90.00
_cell.angle_beta   90.00
_cell.angle_gamma   90.00
#
_symmetry.space_group_name_H-M   'P 1'
#
loop_
_entity.id
_entity.type
_entity.pdbx_description
1 polymer ?
#
loop_
_entity_poly.entity_id
_entity_poly.type
_entity_poly.pdbx_seq_one_letter_code
_entity_poly.pdbx_strand_id
1 'polypeptide(L)' 'MGGRAILLGVSIPAGYVLMNLLPLDPARIGWDPSQLLYITLYYLLLGIPFFFFGLIVSTALSLRSGESGSIYGADLIGAG' A
#
# COMPACT_ATOMS: atom_id res chain seq x y z
N MET A 1 5.89 -0.50 17.60
CA MET A 1 5.84 -1.35 16.38
C MET A 1 4.48 -2.01 16.18
N GLY A 2 3.89 -2.66 17.21
CA GLY A 2 2.63 -3.41 17.07
C GLY A 2 1.44 -2.65 16.46
N GLY A 3 1.20 -1.39 16.86
CA GLY A 3 0.07 -0.61 16.30
C GLY A 3 0.13 -0.39 14.78
N ARG A 4 1.32 -0.24 14.21
CA ARG A 4 1.49 -0.05 12.75
C ARG A 4 1.30 -1.35 11.98
N ALA A 5 1.68 -2.48 12.58
CA ALA A 5 1.43 -3.80 12.00
C ALA A 5 -0.07 -4.13 11.94
N ILE A 6 -0.85 -3.72 12.96
CA ILE A 6 -2.31 -3.86 12.94
C ILE A 6 -2.92 -2.97 11.85
N LEU A 7 -2.49 -1.71 11.74
CA LEU A 7 -2.96 -0.80 10.68
C LEU A 7 -2.66 -1.34 9.28
N LEU A 8 -1.46 -1.89 9.07
CA LEU A 8 -1.11 -2.58 7.83
C LEU A 8 -2.05 -3.76 7.58
N GLY A 9 -2.20 -4.66 8.56
CA GLY A 9 -3.03 -5.85 8.44
C GLY A 9 -4.50 -5.56 8.15
N VAL A 10 -5.06 -4.47 8.69
CA VAL A 10 -6.42 -4.02 8.39
C VAL A 10 -6.50 -3.31 7.03
N SER A 11 -5.48 -2.53 6.66
CA SER A 11 -5.48 -1.76 5.41
C SER A 11 -5.53 -2.62 4.15
N ILE A 12 -4.97 -3.83 4.17
CA ILE A 12 -4.96 -4.75 3.02
C ILE A 12 -6.38 -5.22 2.66
N PRO A 13 -7.16 -5.88 3.55
CA PRO A 13 -8.53 -6.29 3.25
C PRO A 13 -9.46 -5.09 3.08
N ALA A 14 -9.28 -4.01 3.86
CA ALA A 14 -10.07 -2.79 3.69
C ALA A 14 -9.87 -2.16 2.32
N GLY A 15 -8.61 -2.07 1.86
CA GLY A 15 -8.26 -1.58 0.53
C GLY A 15 -8.89 -2.44 -0.57
N TYR A 16 -8.83 -3.77 -0.44
CA TYR A 16 -9.48 -4.69 -1.37
C TYR A 16 -10.99 -4.45 -1.46
N VAL A 17 -11.69 -4.35 -0.33
CA VAL A 17 -13.14 -4.10 -0.32
C VAL A 17 -13.47 -2.75 -0.96
N LEU A 18 -12.76 -1.68 -0.57
CA LEU A 18 -12.98 -0.33 -1.10
C LEU A 18 -12.72 -0.25 -2.61
N MET A 19 -11.72 -0.98 -3.11
CA MET A 19 -11.43 -1.08 -4.54
C MET A 19 -12.55 -1.75 -5.33
N ASN A 20 -13.17 -2.80 -4.79
CA ASN A 20 -14.28 -3.50 -5.45
C ASN A 20 -15.58 -2.68 -5.45
N LEU A 21 -15.68 -1.64 -4.64
CA LEU A 21 -16.83 -0.72 -4.62
C LEU A 21 -16.72 0.38 -5.69
N LEU A 22 -15.52 0.62 -6.23
CA LEU A 22 -15.30 1.62 -7.28
C LEU A 22 -15.83 1.09 -8.62
N PRO A 23 -16.77 1.78 -9.29
CA PRO A 23 -17.32 1.36 -10.58
C PRO A 23 -16.36 1.72 -11.73
N LEU A 24 -15.14 1.20 -11.65
CA LEU A 24 -14.12 1.39 -12.68
C LEU A 24 -14.49 0.57 -13.91
N ASP A 25 -14.70 1.25 -15.04
CA ASP A 25 -14.98 0.63 -16.34
C ASP A 25 -13.87 1.00 -17.33
N PRO A 26 -12.95 0.06 -17.63
CA PRO A 26 -11.85 0.30 -18.56
C PRO A 26 -12.28 0.77 -19.95
N ALA A 27 -13.46 0.36 -20.42
CA ALA A 27 -13.96 0.76 -21.74
C ALA A 27 -14.39 2.23 -21.77
N ARG A 28 -14.75 2.80 -20.62
CA ARG A 28 -15.21 4.19 -20.49
C ARG A 28 -14.09 5.19 -20.23
N ILE A 29 -12.88 4.74 -19.90
CA ILE A 29 -11.73 5.62 -19.55
C ILE A 29 -11.47 6.70 -20.61
N GLY A 30 -11.62 6.36 -21.90
CA GLY A 30 -11.38 7.32 -22.99
C GLY A 30 -12.45 8.40 -23.16
N TRP A 31 -13.61 8.27 -22.53
CA TRP A 31 -14.82 9.05 -22.85
C TRP A 31 -15.49 9.65 -21.62
N ASP A 32 -15.25 9.08 -20.44
CA ASP A 32 -15.84 9.47 -19.17
C ASP A 32 -14.75 9.98 -18.20
N PRO A 33 -14.66 11.30 -17.95
CA PRO A 33 -13.64 11.87 -17.08
C PRO A 33 -13.80 11.44 -15.61
N SER A 34 -14.96 10.92 -15.20
CA SER A 34 -15.14 10.37 -13.85
C SER A 34 -14.29 9.10 -13.63
N GLN A 35 -13.95 8.38 -14.70
CA GLN A 35 -13.06 7.22 -14.64
C GLN A 35 -11.64 7.63 -14.20
N LEU A 36 -11.18 8.83 -14.54
CA LEU A 36 -9.89 9.35 -14.08
C LEU A 36 -9.87 9.54 -12.55
N LEU A 37 -10.99 9.97 -11.97
CA LEU A 37 -11.14 10.08 -10.52
C LEU A 37 -11.12 8.69 -9.87
N TYR A 38 -11.80 7.70 -10.46
CA TYR A 38 -11.77 6.32 -9.96
C TYR A 38 -10.38 5.71 -10.03
N ILE A 39 -9.61 5.95 -11.09
CA ILE A 39 -8.21 5.53 -11.20
C ILE A 39 -7.37 6.17 -10.08
N THR A 40 -7.56 7.47 -9.84
CA THR A 40 -6.84 8.19 -8.77
C THR A 40 -7.16 7.60 -7.40
N LEU A 41 -8.45 7.36 -7.11
CA LEU A 41 -8.91 6.70 -5.88
C LEU A 41 -8.33 5.29 -5.75
N TYR A 42 -8.27 4.54 -6.85
CA TYR A 42 -7.70 3.20 -6.89
C TYR A 42 -6.22 3.23 -6.49
N TYR A 43 -5.41 4.12 -7.07
CA TYR A 43 -4.00 4.27 -6.71
C TYR A 43 -3.80 4.75 -5.27
N LEU A 44 -4.65 5.67 -4.78
CA LEU A 44 -4.60 6.12 -3.40
C LEU A 44 -4.88 4.96 -2.43
N LEU A 45 -5.93 4.18 -2.69
CA LEU A 45 -6.25 2.99 -1.88
C LEU A 45 -5.13 1.96 -1.91
N LEU A 46 -4.52 1.74 -3.07
CA LEU A 46 -3.39 0.82 -3.20
C LEU A 46 -2.19 1.31 -2.40
N GLY A 47 -1.96 2.63 -2.34
CA GLY A 47 -0.84 3.24 -1.63
C GLY A 47 -0.94 3.16 -0.10
N ILE A 48 -2.14 2.99 0.48
CA ILE A 48 -2.34 2.92 1.94
C ILE A 48 -1.53 1.79 2.60
N PRO A 49 -1.62 0.52 2.17
CA PRO A 49 -0.80 -0.55 2.74
C PRO A 49 0.70 -0.31 2.55
N PHE A 50 1.14 0.20 1.39
CA PHE A 50 2.55 0.55 1.17
C PHE A 50 3.04 1.64 2.13
N PHE A 51 2.20 2.63 2.43
CA PHE A 51 2.53 3.68 3.40
C PHE A 51 2.74 3.10 4.80
N PHE A 52 1.83 2.25 5.29
CA PHE A 52 2.00 1.64 6.61
C PHE A 52 3.19 0.69 6.67
N PHE A 53 3.44 -0.06 5.60
CA PHE A 53 4.62 -0.90 5.47
C PHE A 53 5.92 -0.09 5.52
N GLY A 54 6.00 1.01 4.76
CA GLY A 54 7.13 1.94 4.80
C GLY A 54 7.37 2.55 6.20
N LEU A 55 6.30 2.85 6.95
CA LEU A 55 6.42 3.31 8.35
C LEU A 55 6.96 2.23 9.31
N ILE A 56 6.74 0.95 9.02
CA ILE A 56 7.30 -0.16 9.79
C ILE A 56 8.78 -0.29 9.45
N VAL A 57 9.13 -0.38 8.16
CA VAL A 57 10.50 -0.55 7.68
C VAL A 57 11.39 0.62 8.10
N SER A 58 10.97 1.87 7.86
CA SER A 58 11.72 3.08 8.25
C SER A 58 12.01 3.13 9.75
N THR A 59 11.08 2.66 10.59
CA THR A 59 11.26 2.64 12.04
C THR A 59 12.10 1.47 12.51
N ALA A 60 12.02 0.32 11.84
CA ALA A 60 12.94 -0.78 12.08
C ALA A 60 14.38 -0.37 11.77
N LEU A 61 14.61 0.28 10.62
CA LEU A 61 15.91 0.84 10.24
C LEU A 61 16.39 1.93 11.20
N SER A 62 15.50 2.81 11.67
CA SER A 62 15.87 3.88 12.61
C SER A 62 16.28 3.34 13.99
N LEU A 63 15.63 2.27 14.46
CA LEU A 63 15.89 1.67 15.77
C LEU A 63 17.02 0.64 15.76
N ARG A 64 17.30 0.03 14.59
CA ARG A 64 18.34 -1.00 14.41
C ARG A 64 19.21 -0.69 13.19
N SER A 65 19.78 0.50 13.17
CA SER A 65 20.65 0.97 12.07
C SER A 65 21.85 0.05 11.83
N GLY A 66 22.37 -0.61 12.88
CA GLY A 66 23.46 -1.59 12.77
C GLY A 66 23.09 -2.90 12.05
N GLU A 67 21.80 -3.22 11.91
CA GLU A 67 21.28 -4.41 11.23
C GLU A 67 20.58 -4.07 9.91
N SER A 68 20.78 -2.85 9.40
CA SER A 68 20.13 -2.31 8.19
C SER A 68 20.20 -3.28 6.99
N GLY A 69 21.34 -3.92 6.76
CA GLY A 69 21.50 -4.88 5.65
C GLY A 69 20.60 -6.12 5.76
N SER A 70 20.35 -6.61 6.98
CA SER A 70 19.45 -7.75 7.20
C SER A 70 17.97 -7.32 7.08
N ILE A 71 17.63 -6.14 7.58
CA ILE A 71 16.26 -5.58 7.48
C ILE A 71 15.90 -5.30 6.02
N TYR A 72 16.82 -4.67 5.27
CA TYR A 72 16.63 -4.41 3.83
C TYR A 72 16.67 -5.70 2.99
N GLY A 73 17.53 -6.65 3.35
CA GLY A 73 17.55 -7.96 2.71
C GLY A 73 16.22 -8.71 2.90
N ALA A 74 15.64 -8.66 4.11
CA ALA A 74 14.34 -9.26 4.39
C ALA A 74 13.19 -8.59 3.63
N ASP A 75 13.24 -7.26 3.45
CA ASP A 75 12.30 -6.49 2.63
C ASP A 75 12.27 -6.97 1.16
N LEU A 76 13.43 -7.33 0.62
CA LEU A 76 13.61 -7.74 -0.77
C LEU A 76 13.19 -9.19 -1.08
N ILE A 77 13.01 -10.06 -0.08
CA ILE A 77 12.72 -11.50 -0.28
C ILE A 77 11.43 -11.76 -1.09
N GLY A 78 10.52 -10.77 -1.16
CA GLY A 78 9.27 -10.86 -1.93
C GLY A 78 9.12 -9.84 -3.07
N ALA A 79 10.19 -9.14 -3.46
CA ALA A 79 10.13 -8.05 -4.44
C ALA A 79 10.24 -8.51 -5.91
N GLY A 80 10.39 -9.81 -6.17
CA GLY A 80 10.59 -10.42 -7.48
C GLY A 80 9.42 -11.27 -7.96
#